data_AF-A0A7J3D4Z3-F1
#
_entry.id   AF-A0A7J3D4Z3-F1
#
_cell.length_a   1.000
_cell.length_b   1.000
_cell.length_c   1.000
_cell.angle_alpha   90.00
_cell.angle_beta   90.00
_cell.angle_gamma   90.00
#
_symmetry.space_group_name_H-M   'P 1'
#
loop_
_entity.id
_entity.type
_entity.pdbx_description
1 polymer ?
#
loop_
_entity_poly.entity_id
_entity_poly.type
_entity_poly.pdbx_seq_one_letter_code
_entity_poly.pdbx_strand_id
1 'polypeptide(L)'
;MSNRTLYEDLSKKAFFGTQDTSSKIRSAIIKTIVKAKRSGVWKRLEKVDRAVLTLSTTLQVRFKSINLLRAILKVIKCIAEFTSFERRNYSIGVDIAQKVVKYTVGVGYMAAANWIKDKEYVIWWGIFLNPKTYTR
;
A
#
# COMPACT_ATOMS: atom_id res chain seq x y z
N MET A 1 -16.80 8.68 4.49
CA MET A 1 -16.02 8.34 5.69
C MET A 1 -14.54 8.45 5.37
N SER A 2 -13.84 9.40 5.98
CA SER A 2 -12.46 9.76 5.64
C SER A 2 -11.48 8.68 6.11
N ASN A 3 -10.57 8.23 5.26
CA ASN A 3 -9.55 7.21 5.57
C ASN A 3 -8.76 7.51 6.87
N ARG A 4 -8.70 8.77 7.31
CA ARG A 4 -8.11 9.19 8.59
C ARG A 4 -8.69 8.47 9.82
N THR A 5 -9.99 8.20 9.86
CA THR A 5 -10.62 7.59 11.05
C THR A 5 -10.28 6.11 11.19
N LEU A 6 -10.17 5.36 10.08
CA LEU A 6 -9.67 3.98 10.09
C LEU A 6 -8.20 3.91 10.53
N TYR A 7 -7.37 4.91 10.19
CA TYR A 7 -5.98 4.96 10.61
C TYR A 7 -5.81 5.23 12.10
N GLU A 8 -6.61 6.14 12.67
CA GLU A 8 -6.59 6.39 14.10
C GLU A 8 -7.09 5.19 14.90
N ASP A 9 -8.11 4.50 14.41
CA ASP A 9 -8.71 3.36 15.10
C ASP A 9 -7.80 2.11 15.08
N LEU A 10 -7.12 1.85 13.95
CA LEU A 10 -6.09 0.82 13.86
C LEU A 10 -4.85 1.15 14.71
N SER A 11 -4.49 2.44 14.81
CA SER A 11 -3.40 2.86 15.68
C SER A 11 -3.78 2.67 17.15
N LYS A 12 -4.96 3.09 17.60
CA LYS A 12 -5.42 2.90 18.98
C LYS A 12 -5.49 1.43 19.39
N LYS A 13 -6.01 0.54 18.51
CA LYS A 13 -6.02 -0.92 18.76
C LYS A 13 -4.62 -1.54 18.87
N ALA A 14 -3.65 -1.04 18.11
CA ALA A 14 -2.25 -1.49 18.21
C ALA A 14 -1.54 -0.99 19.49
N PHE A 15 -1.96 0.17 20.01
CA PHE A 15 -1.38 0.77 21.22
C PHE A 15 -1.83 0.09 22.53
N PHE A 16 -3.06 -0.41 22.59
CA PHE A 16 -3.63 -1.08 23.78
C PHE A 16 -3.62 -2.61 23.71
N GLY A 17 -3.07 -3.19 22.64
CA GLY A 17 -3.08 -4.63 22.41
C GLY A 17 -2.04 -5.39 23.24
N THR A 18 -2.54 -6.40 23.96
CA THR A 18 -1.83 -7.55 24.55
C THR A 18 -0.75 -8.12 23.62
N GLN A 19 0.23 -8.87 24.16
CA GLN A 19 1.38 -9.43 23.41
C GLN A 19 1.04 -10.04 22.02
N ASP A 20 -0.20 -10.50 21.86
CA ASP A 20 -0.80 -11.05 20.64
C ASP A 20 -0.87 -10.07 19.44
N THR A 21 -0.90 -8.75 19.64
CA THR A 21 -0.87 -7.78 18.51
C THR A 21 0.53 -7.61 17.93
N SER A 22 1.56 -7.61 18.78
CA SER A 22 2.95 -7.46 18.33
C SER A 22 3.42 -8.69 17.55
N SER A 23 3.00 -9.90 17.94
CA SER A 23 3.29 -11.13 17.20
C SER A 23 2.62 -11.15 15.81
N LYS A 24 1.35 -10.72 15.72
CA LYS A 24 0.63 -10.59 14.44
C LYS A 24 1.34 -9.63 13.50
N ILE A 25 1.76 -8.45 13.99
CA ILE A 25 2.50 -7.47 13.18
C ILE A 25 3.82 -8.07 12.66
N ARG A 26 4.60 -8.75 13.51
CA ARG A 26 5.84 -9.40 13.06
C ARG A 26 5.60 -10.47 12.02
N SER A 27 4.60 -11.34 12.22
CA SER A 27 4.27 -12.36 11.24
C SER A 27 3.88 -11.77 9.87
N ALA A 28 3.17 -10.63 9.87
CA ALA A 28 2.85 -9.91 8.64
C ALA A 28 4.11 -9.36 7.97
N ILE A 29 5.03 -8.76 8.74
CA ILE A 29 6.32 -8.27 8.23
C ILE A 29 7.12 -9.43 7.62
N ILE A 30 7.25 -10.56 8.31
CA ILE A 30 7.97 -11.74 7.81
C ILE A 30 7.36 -12.22 6.49
N LYS A 31 6.03 -12.34 6.40
CA LYS A 31 5.34 -12.71 5.16
C LYS A 31 5.66 -11.73 4.02
N THR A 32 5.68 -10.42 4.30
CA THR A 32 6.03 -9.42 3.28
C THR A 32 7.49 -9.53 2.83
N ILE A 33 8.43 -9.78 3.74
CA ILE A 33 9.85 -10.00 3.40
C ILE A 33 10.01 -11.23 2.52
N VAL A 34 9.36 -12.35 2.87
CA VAL A 34 9.39 -13.59 2.07
C VAL A 34 8.85 -13.32 0.66
N LYS A 35 7.72 -12.61 0.55
CA LYS A 35 7.12 -12.25 -0.74
C LYS A 35 8.03 -11.33 -1.57
N ALA A 36 8.68 -10.36 -0.93
CA ALA A 36 9.63 -9.44 -1.57
C ALA A 36 10.88 -10.18 -2.08
N LYS A 37 11.38 -11.16 -1.32
CA LYS A 37 12.52 -12.00 -1.73
C LYS A 37 12.15 -12.86 -2.94
N ARG A 38 10.99 -13.52 -2.91
CA ARG A 38 10.49 -14.36 -4.02
C ARG A 38 10.26 -13.58 -5.31
N SER A 39 9.78 -12.35 -5.21
CA SER A 39 9.55 -11.47 -6.36
C SER A 39 10.80 -10.74 -6.86
N GLY A 40 11.97 -10.95 -6.24
CA GLY A 40 13.23 -10.27 -6.60
C GLY A 40 13.27 -8.78 -6.20
N VAL A 41 12.16 -8.21 -5.71
CA VAL A 41 12.04 -6.83 -5.26
C VAL A 41 12.96 -6.52 -4.09
N TRP A 42 13.24 -7.51 -3.24
CA TRP A 42 14.09 -7.35 -2.06
C TRP A 42 15.47 -6.76 -2.39
N LYS A 43 16.07 -7.14 -3.52
CA LYS A 43 17.39 -6.64 -3.95
C LYS A 43 17.34 -5.20 -4.48
N ARG A 44 16.16 -4.73 -4.89
CA ARG A 44 15.93 -3.38 -5.42
C ARG A 44 15.68 -2.34 -4.33
N LEU A 45 15.36 -2.77 -3.11
CA LEU A 45 15.18 -1.87 -1.96
C LEU A 45 16.51 -1.25 -1.53
N GLU A 46 16.42 0.00 -1.05
CA GLU A 46 17.56 0.66 -0.40
C GLU A 46 18.08 -0.15 0.79
N LYS A 47 19.37 0.02 1.10
CA LYS A 47 20.01 -0.70 2.21
C LYS A 47 19.34 -0.36 3.55
N VAL A 48 18.93 0.90 3.73
CA VAL A 48 18.26 1.39 4.95
C VAL A 48 16.91 0.71 5.14
N ASP A 49 16.07 0.65 4.10
CA ASP A 49 14.76 0.01 4.13
C ASP A 49 14.84 -1.49 4.48
N ARG A 50 15.85 -2.18 3.94
CA ARG A 50 16.13 -3.57 4.28
C ARG A 50 16.55 -3.73 5.74
N ALA A 51 17.41 -2.84 6.24
CA ALA A 51 17.84 -2.87 7.62
C ALA A 51 16.67 -2.65 8.57
N VAL A 52 15.80 -1.66 8.30
CA VAL A 52 14.59 -1.37 9.09
C VAL A 52 13.69 -2.61 9.18
N LEU A 53 13.40 -3.27 8.05
CA LEU A 53 12.57 -4.46 8.05
C LEU A 53 13.23 -5.63 8.80
N THR A 54 14.53 -5.84 8.59
CA THR A 54 15.26 -6.93 9.26
C THR A 54 15.28 -6.72 10.77
N LEU A 55 15.62 -5.50 11.22
CA LEU A 55 15.63 -5.11 12.63
C LEU A 55 14.22 -5.21 13.25
N SER A 56 13.18 -4.86 12.52
CA SER A 56 11.80 -4.98 13.00
C SER A 56 11.37 -6.44 13.24
N THR A 57 12.02 -7.41 12.58
CA THR A 57 11.77 -8.84 12.80
C THR A 57 12.64 -9.44 13.90
N THR A 58 13.89 -9.00 14.03
CA THR A 58 14.85 -9.56 15.00
C THR A 58 14.67 -8.98 16.38
N LEU A 59 14.34 -7.69 16.49
CA LEU A 59 14.19 -7.05 17.78
C LEU A 59 12.83 -7.39 18.39
N GLN A 60 12.84 -7.87 19.63
CA GLN A 60 11.62 -8.14 20.40
C GLN A 60 10.94 -6.85 20.92
N VAL A 61 11.00 -5.75 20.15
CA VAL A 61 10.45 -4.44 20.56
C VAL A 61 8.93 -4.49 20.53
N ARG A 62 8.30 -3.93 21.57
CA ARG A 62 6.90 -3.52 21.50
C ARG A 62 6.83 -2.31 20.58
N PHE A 63 6.05 -2.38 19.50
CA PHE A 63 5.87 -1.28 18.55
C PHE A 63 5.03 -0.15 19.18
N LYS A 64 5.59 0.54 20.18
CA LYS A 64 4.94 1.65 20.89
C LYS A 64 5.11 2.99 20.19
N SER A 65 6.04 3.10 19.24
CA SER A 65 6.27 4.36 18.51
C SER A 65 5.47 4.40 17.21
N ILE A 66 4.58 5.40 17.09
CA ILE A 66 3.83 5.69 15.86
C ILE A 66 4.78 5.93 14.68
N ASN A 67 5.88 6.64 14.93
CA ASN A 67 6.85 6.99 13.89
C ASN A 67 7.57 5.76 13.35
N LEU A 68 7.93 4.81 14.23
CA LEU A 68 8.51 3.54 13.82
C LEU A 68 7.54 2.72 12.97
N LEU A 69 6.27 2.62 13.41
CA LEU A 69 5.25 1.90 12.67
C LEU A 69 5.01 2.54 11.29
N ARG A 70 4.99 3.88 11.22
CA ARG A 70 4.84 4.62 9.97
C ARG A 70 6.00 4.37 9.01
N ALA A 71 7.24 4.33 9.51
CA ALA A 71 8.41 3.99 8.71
C ALA A 71 8.31 2.56 8.14
N ILE A 72 8.01 1.57 8.99
CA ILE A 72 7.83 0.17 8.56
C ILE A 72 6.72 0.06 7.49
N LEU A 73 5.59 0.72 7.73
CA LEU A 73 4.47 0.72 6.79
C LEU A 73 4.84 1.37 5.45
N LYS A 74 5.69 2.40 5.44
CA LYS A 74 6.19 3.03 4.21
C LYS A 74 6.98 2.00 3.38
N VAL A 75 7.87 1.24 4.01
CA VAL A 75 8.65 0.20 3.32
C VAL A 75 7.74 -0.93 2.82
N ILE A 76 6.77 -1.38 3.62
CA ILE A 76 5.80 -2.40 3.19
C ILE A 76 4.96 -1.92 2.00
N LYS A 77 4.54 -0.64 1.99
CA LYS A 77 3.81 -0.07 0.84
C LYS A 77 4.66 -0.08 -0.42
N CYS A 78 5.92 0.36 -0.31
CA CYS A 78 6.89 0.32 -1.40
C CYS A 78 7.05 -1.10 -1.97
N ILE A 79 7.24 -2.10 -1.10
CA ILE A 79 7.29 -3.52 -1.52
C ILE A 79 6.01 -3.94 -2.24
N ALA A 80 4.85 -3.59 -1.69
CA ALA A 80 3.58 -3.98 -2.27
C ALA A 80 3.33 -3.35 -3.64
N GLU A 81 3.78 -2.12 -3.89
CA GLU A 81 3.72 -1.48 -5.21
C GLU A 81 4.54 -2.23 -6.26
N PHE A 82 5.71 -2.76 -5.88
CA PHE A 82 6.52 -3.56 -6.80
C PHE A 82 6.00 -4.99 -6.99
N THR A 83 5.36 -5.58 -5.99
CA THR A 83 4.95 -7.00 -6.02
C THR A 83 3.52 -7.21 -6.53
N SER A 84 2.60 -6.25 -6.34
CA SER A 84 1.19 -6.40 -6.70
C SER A 84 0.88 -5.64 -7.99
N PHE A 85 0.54 -6.40 -9.04
CA PHE A 85 0.05 -5.86 -10.31
C PHE A 85 -1.12 -4.89 -10.10
N GLU A 86 -2.12 -5.31 -9.32
CA GLU A 86 -3.27 -4.47 -8.98
C GLU A 86 -2.87 -3.16 -8.29
N ARG A 87 -2.00 -3.18 -7.27
CA ARG A 87 -1.60 -1.95 -6.57
C ARG A 87 -0.82 -1.01 -7.47
N ARG A 88 0.07 -1.57 -8.29
CA ARG A 88 0.86 -0.79 -9.25
C ARG A 88 -0.05 -0.06 -10.22
N ASN A 89 -0.97 -0.79 -10.84
CA ASN A 89 -1.89 -0.22 -11.82
C ASN A 89 -2.92 0.69 -11.15
N TYR A 90 -3.41 0.36 -9.96
CA TYR A 90 -4.27 1.26 -9.19
C TYR A 90 -3.58 2.61 -8.93
N SER A 91 -2.32 2.61 -8.46
CA SER A 91 -1.57 3.84 -8.21
C SER A 91 -1.41 4.70 -9.47
N ILE A 92 -1.09 4.09 -10.62
CA ILE A 92 -0.97 4.78 -11.91
C ILE A 92 -2.33 5.29 -12.39
N GLY A 93 -3.38 4.49 -12.21
CA GLY A 93 -4.71 4.77 -12.73
C GLY A 93 -5.48 5.85 -11.96
N VAL A 94 -5.20 6.05 -10.67
CA VAL A 94 -5.94 7.02 -9.83
C VAL A 94 -5.86 8.43 -10.41
N ASP A 95 -4.67 8.92 -10.75
CA ASP A 95 -4.49 10.30 -11.20
C ASP A 95 -5.23 10.59 -12.50
N ILE A 96 -5.33 9.59 -13.38
CA ILE A 96 -5.97 9.75 -14.69
C ILE A 96 -7.47 9.52 -14.58
N ALA A 97 -7.90 8.51 -13.82
CA ALA A 97 -9.31 8.33 -13.50
C ALA A 97 -9.90 9.60 -12.87
N GLN A 98 -9.15 10.31 -12.01
CA GLN A 98 -9.57 11.60 -11.45
C GLN A 98 -9.72 12.68 -12.51
N LYS A 99 -8.77 12.80 -13.43
CA LYS A 99 -8.84 13.80 -14.52
C LYS A 99 -10.02 13.53 -15.46
N VAL A 100 -10.23 12.27 -15.84
CA VAL A 100 -11.33 11.86 -16.71
C VAL A 100 -12.67 12.11 -16.03
N VAL A 101 -12.84 11.69 -14.77
CA VAL A 101 -14.06 11.95 -14.01
C VAL A 101 -14.33 13.45 -13.89
N LYS A 102 -13.31 14.26 -13.61
CA LYS A 102 -13.45 15.72 -13.53
C LYS A 102 -13.93 16.32 -14.85
N TYR A 103 -13.36 15.88 -15.98
CA TYR A 103 -13.77 16.35 -17.30
C TYR A 103 -15.21 15.96 -17.62
N THR A 104 -15.56 14.68 -17.42
CA THR A 104 -16.89 14.14 -17.73
C THR A 104 -18.00 14.76 -16.86
N VAL A 105 -17.69 15.04 -15.59
CA VAL A 105 -18.59 15.82 -14.72
C VAL A 105 -18.73 17.25 -15.22
N GLY A 106 -17.64 17.89 -15.66
CA GLY A 106 -17.64 19.23 -16.25
C GLY A 106 -18.46 19.34 -17.54
N VAL A 107 -18.59 18.25 -18.30
CA VAL A 107 -19.45 18.14 -19.50
C VAL A 107 -20.93 17.93 -19.13
N GLY A 108 -21.25 17.68 -17.86
CA GLY A 108 -22.61 17.60 -17.34
C GLY A 108 -23.07 16.20 -16.92
N TYR A 109 -22.21 15.18 -17.07
CA TYR A 109 -22.56 13.81 -16.62
C TYR A 109 -22.15 13.59 -15.15
N MET A 110 -23.06 13.93 -14.24
CA MET A 110 -22.82 13.89 -12.79
C MET A 110 -22.56 12.49 -12.24
N ALA A 111 -23.08 11.44 -12.89
CA ALA A 111 -22.89 10.06 -12.44
C ALA A 111 -21.43 9.57 -12.58
N ALA A 112 -20.60 10.24 -13.41
CA ALA A 112 -19.17 9.93 -13.51
C ALA A 112 -18.42 10.11 -12.18
N ALA A 113 -18.93 10.94 -11.26
CA ALA A 113 -18.35 11.08 -9.93
C ALA A 113 -18.26 9.75 -9.16
N ASN A 114 -19.13 8.78 -9.49
CA ASN A 114 -19.13 7.47 -8.85
C ASN A 114 -18.10 6.50 -9.46
N TRP A 115 -17.60 6.74 -10.67
CA TRP A 115 -16.62 5.85 -11.31
C TRP A 115 -15.31 5.75 -10.52
N ILE A 116 -14.94 6.80 -9.80
CA ILE A 116 -13.73 6.79 -8.98
C ILE A 116 -13.83 5.85 -7.76
N LYS A 117 -15.04 5.52 -7.33
CA LYS A 117 -15.29 4.61 -6.21
C LYS A 117 -15.10 3.16 -6.63
N ASP A 118 -15.22 2.88 -7.92
CA ASP A 118 -14.98 1.57 -8.47
C ASP A 118 -13.48 1.30 -8.62
N LYS A 119 -12.97 0.30 -7.89
CA LYS A 119 -11.56 -0.07 -7.92
C LYS A 119 -11.18 -0.66 -9.28
N GLU A 120 -12.08 -1.37 -9.94
CA GLU A 120 -11.82 -2.02 -11.23
C GLU A 120 -11.66 -0.96 -12.32
N TYR A 121 -12.51 0.06 -12.32
CA TYR A 121 -12.40 1.22 -13.20
C TYR A 121 -11.02 1.89 -13.09
N VAL A 122 -10.55 2.14 -11.87
CA VAL A 122 -9.26 2.77 -11.62
C VAL A 122 -8.10 1.87 -12.06
N ILE A 123 -8.17 0.56 -11.80
CA ILE A 123 -7.16 -0.40 -12.24
C ILE A 123 -7.12 -0.47 -13.78
N TRP A 124 -8.28 -0.47 -14.44
CA TRP A 124 -8.39 -0.54 -15.89
C TRP A 124 -7.62 0.61 -16.57
N TRP A 125 -7.80 1.85 -16.08
CA TRP A 125 -6.99 2.99 -16.51
C TRP A 125 -5.51 2.77 -16.26
N GLY A 126 -5.15 2.23 -15.10
CA GLY A 126 -3.76 1.89 -14.77
C GLY A 126 -3.12 0.88 -15.73
N ILE A 127 -3.87 -0.13 -16.18
CA ILE A 127 -3.40 -1.13 -17.14
C ILE A 127 -3.27 -0.47 -18.52
N PHE A 128 -4.28 0.26 -18.97
CA PHE A 128 -4.29 0.92 -20.28
C PHE A 128 -3.08 1.83 -20.49
N LEU A 129 -2.64 2.53 -19.45
CA LEU A 129 -1.52 3.48 -19.50
C LEU A 129 -0.15 2.89 -19.21
N ASN A 130 -0.07 1.63 -18.79
CA ASN A 130 1.19 0.99 -18.43
C ASN A 130 1.59 -0.01 -19.52
N PRO A 131 2.34 0.38 -20.57
CA PRO A 131 2.69 -0.53 -21.67
C PRO A 131 3.42 -1.79 -21.20
N LYS A 132 4.10 -1.73 -20.05
CA LYS A 132 4.79 -2.86 -19.41
C LYS A 132 3.83 -3.95 -18.89
N THR A 133 2.51 -3.75 -18.93
CA THR A 133 1.53 -4.81 -18.61
C THR A 133 1.26 -5.74 -19.80
N TYR A 134 1.46 -5.27 -21.03
CA TYR A 134 1.17 -6.04 -22.25
C TYR A 134 2.43 -6.58 -22.92
N THR A 135 3.59 -5.98 -22.68
CA THR A 135 4.88 -6.48 -23.16
C THR A 135 5.48 -7.37 -22.08
N ARG A 136 5.29 -8.69 -22.20
CA ARG A 136 5.99 -9.68 -21.37
C ARG A 136 6.96 -10.47 -22.23
#